data_AF-A0A1F2U6W9-F1
#
_entry.id   AF-A0A1F2U6W9-F1
#
_cell.length_a   1.000
_cell.length_b   1.000
_cell.length_c   1.000
_cell.angle_alpha   90.00
_cell.angle_beta   90.00
_cell.angle_gamma   90.00
#
_symmetry.space_group_name_H-M   'P 1'
#
loop_
_entity.id
_entity.type
_entity.pdbx_description
1 polymer ?
#
loop_
_entity_poly.entity_id
_entity_poly.type
_entity_poly.pdbx_seq_one_letter_code
_entity_poly.pdbx_strand_id
1 'polypeptide(L)'
;MQGATYCGNFFMGQAEAQLALYRLAAILEAEDLPYAIIGAFALNEYGHRRVTVDVDLVMRDEHLEEFKRRHLGKGYEERVPGTGKLRDTEHGVDIDVLSTGRFPGDDKPKPIAFPDPATVALRGERFALLPMTRFIELKLASGMVAPHRGKDLVDVQELIRIAGLAQDLANELHPWVRGKFLELWQLAQTTDPF
;
A
#
# COMPACT_ATOMS: atom_id res chain seq x y z
N MET A 1 16.97 -13.23 17.15
CA MET A 1 16.99 -14.30 16.14
C MET A 1 15.69 -14.37 15.32
N GLN A 2 14.49 -14.33 15.93
CA GLN A 2 13.21 -14.37 15.19
C GLN A 2 13.08 -13.33 14.06
N GLY A 3 13.48 -12.07 14.29
CA GLY A 3 13.40 -11.03 13.25
C GLY A 3 14.30 -11.29 12.02
N ALA A 4 15.52 -11.80 12.22
CA ALA A 4 16.44 -12.11 11.12
C ALA A 4 15.92 -13.28 10.26
N THR A 5 15.37 -14.31 10.91
CA THR A 5 14.71 -15.43 10.23
C THR A 5 13.50 -14.96 9.43
N TYR A 6 12.66 -14.09 10.01
CA TYR A 6 11.51 -13.52 9.30
C TYR A 6 11.93 -12.75 8.05
N CYS A 7 12.95 -11.88 8.16
CA CYS A 7 13.48 -11.16 7.00
C CYS A 7 13.98 -12.12 5.90
N GLY A 8 14.70 -13.18 6.29
CA GLY A 8 15.13 -14.22 5.35
C GLY A 8 13.95 -14.85 4.62
N ASN A 9 12.93 -15.31 5.37
CA ASN A 9 11.72 -15.90 4.79
C ASN A 9 10.97 -14.91 3.89
N PHE A 10 10.92 -13.62 4.26
CA PHE A 10 10.27 -12.59 3.48
C PHE A 10 10.94 -12.43 2.11
N PHE A 11 12.27 -12.36 2.06
CA PHE A 11 12.99 -12.25 0.79
C PHE A 11 12.92 -13.54 -0.05
N MET A 12 12.67 -14.69 0.57
CA MET A 12 12.37 -15.94 -0.12
C MET A 12 10.90 -16.07 -0.55
N GLY A 13 10.03 -15.11 -0.22
CA GLY A 13 8.60 -15.15 -0.53
C GLY A 13 7.80 -16.15 0.33
N GLN A 14 8.33 -16.52 1.50
CA GLN A 14 7.81 -17.56 2.38
C GLN A 14 7.36 -17.03 3.75
N ALA A 15 7.38 -15.72 3.98
CA ALA A 15 6.89 -15.20 5.26
C ALA A 15 5.35 -15.15 5.27
N GLU A 16 4.79 -15.24 6.47
CA GLU A 16 3.34 -15.28 6.70
C GLU A 16 2.60 -14.13 6.01
N ALA A 17 3.19 -12.93 5.95
CA ALA A 17 2.57 -11.79 5.29
C ALA A 17 2.38 -12.00 3.78
N GLN A 18 3.32 -12.66 3.09
CA GLN A 18 3.17 -13.04 1.69
C GLN A 18 2.07 -14.08 1.53
N LEU A 19 2.06 -15.11 2.38
CA LEU A 19 1.09 -16.19 2.29
C LEU A 19 -0.34 -15.66 2.50
N ALA A 20 -0.54 -14.82 3.53
CA ALA A 20 -1.80 -14.13 3.78
C ALA A 20 -2.21 -13.23 2.61
N LEU A 21 -1.26 -12.47 2.04
CA LEU A 21 -1.53 -11.62 0.87
C LEU A 21 -2.00 -12.44 -0.33
N TYR A 22 -1.31 -13.54 -0.66
CA TYR A 22 -1.64 -14.36 -1.81
C TYR A 22 -2.98 -15.07 -1.64
N ARG A 23 -3.27 -15.57 -0.44
CA ARG A 23 -4.57 -16.12 -0.09
C ARG A 23 -5.68 -15.09 -0.23
N LEU A 24 -5.50 -13.90 0.35
CA LEU A 24 -6.47 -12.80 0.25
C LEU A 24 -6.70 -12.38 -1.20
N ALA A 25 -5.63 -12.15 -1.96
CA ALA A 25 -5.70 -11.77 -3.37
C ALA A 25 -6.47 -12.81 -4.20
N ALA A 26 -6.17 -14.10 -4.03
CA ALA A 26 -6.87 -15.17 -4.73
C ALA A 26 -8.37 -15.21 -4.41
N ILE A 27 -8.76 -14.97 -3.16
CA ILE A 27 -10.18 -14.88 -2.77
C ILE A 27 -10.85 -13.68 -3.43
N LEU A 28 -10.24 -12.49 -3.36
CA LEU A 28 -10.80 -11.27 -3.92
C LEU A 28 -10.95 -11.37 -5.46
N GLU A 29 -9.99 -11.99 -6.13
CA GLU A 29 -10.04 -12.23 -7.58
C GLU A 29 -11.10 -13.28 -7.95
N ALA A 30 -11.20 -14.40 -7.23
CA ALA A 30 -12.19 -15.44 -7.50
C ALA A 30 -13.64 -14.97 -7.26
N GLU A 31 -13.81 -13.94 -6.43
CA GLU A 31 -15.09 -13.41 -6.02
C GLU A 31 -15.48 -12.10 -6.71
N ASP A 32 -14.68 -11.66 -7.69
CA ASP A 32 -14.85 -10.40 -8.42
C ASP A 32 -15.02 -9.21 -7.47
N LEU A 33 -14.15 -9.11 -6.45
CA LEU A 33 -14.10 -8.01 -5.48
C LEU A 33 -12.92 -7.07 -5.80
N PRO A 34 -13.14 -5.99 -6.57
CA PRO A 34 -12.09 -5.04 -6.91
C PRO A 34 -11.35 -4.49 -5.69
N TYR A 35 -10.02 -4.56 -5.78
CA TYR A 35 -9.08 -4.11 -4.76
C TYR A 35 -7.79 -3.60 -5.41
N ALA A 36 -6.97 -2.91 -4.63
CA ALA A 36 -5.57 -2.71 -4.99
C ALA A 36 -4.68 -2.77 -3.75
N ILE A 37 -3.59 -3.52 -3.82
CA ILE A 37 -2.58 -3.57 -2.78
C ILE A 37 -1.84 -2.23 -2.76
N ILE A 38 -1.61 -1.73 -1.55
CA ILE A 38 -0.82 -0.52 -1.28
C ILE A 38 0.27 -0.85 -0.26
N GLY A 39 0.77 0.15 0.47
CA GLY A 39 1.74 -0.08 1.53
C GLY A 39 3.07 -0.67 1.04
N ALA A 40 3.67 -1.53 1.85
CA ALA A 40 5.00 -2.07 1.60
C ALA A 40 5.03 -3.17 0.51
N PHE A 41 3.96 -3.95 0.35
CA PHE A 41 3.88 -4.93 -0.73
C PHE A 41 3.83 -4.26 -2.11
N ALA A 42 3.10 -3.15 -2.25
CA ALA A 42 3.12 -2.36 -3.47
C ALA A 42 4.51 -1.76 -3.76
N LEU A 43 5.22 -1.27 -2.73
CA LEU A 43 6.61 -0.77 -2.89
C LEU A 43 7.54 -1.84 -3.45
N ASN A 44 7.41 -3.08 -3.00
CA ASN A 44 8.23 -4.20 -3.46
C ASN A 44 8.02 -4.48 -4.96
N GLU A 45 6.77 -4.44 -5.43
CA GLU A 45 6.45 -4.60 -6.86
C GLU A 45 6.98 -3.42 -7.70
N TYR A 46 7.15 -2.24 -7.09
CA TYR A 46 7.80 -1.07 -7.71
C TYR A 46 9.33 -1.03 -7.56
N GLY A 47 9.95 -2.10 -7.06
CA GLY A 47 11.40 -2.25 -6.97
C GLY A 47 12.02 -1.75 -5.67
N HIS A 48 11.29 -1.03 -4.81
CA HIS A 48 11.77 -0.65 -3.48
C HIS A 48 11.53 -1.77 -2.47
N ARG A 49 12.52 -2.66 -2.34
CA ARG A 49 12.44 -3.86 -1.50
C ARG A 49 12.54 -3.53 -0.01
N ARG A 50 11.46 -3.78 0.74
CA ARG A 50 11.43 -3.76 2.21
C ARG A 50 10.53 -4.85 2.81
N VAL A 51 10.90 -5.26 4.01
CA VAL A 51 10.12 -6.21 4.81
C VAL A 51 8.90 -5.52 5.41
N THR A 52 7.78 -6.23 5.47
CA THR A 52 6.56 -5.83 6.17
C THR A 52 5.93 -7.04 6.84
N VAL A 53 5.06 -6.80 7.82
CA VAL A 53 4.42 -7.86 8.63
C VAL A 53 2.90 -7.89 8.48
N ASP A 54 2.35 -6.96 7.71
CA ASP A 54 0.95 -6.66 7.51
C ASP A 54 0.64 -6.50 6.01
N VAL A 55 -0.66 -6.46 5.69
CA VAL A 55 -1.17 -6.25 4.33
C VAL A 55 -2.07 -5.03 4.31
N ASP A 56 -1.74 -4.05 3.47
CA ASP A 56 -2.58 -2.87 3.23
C ASP A 56 -3.23 -2.97 1.84
N LEU A 57 -4.53 -2.68 1.76
CA LEU A 57 -5.23 -2.59 0.47
C LEU A 57 -6.31 -1.51 0.47
N VAL A 58 -6.71 -1.07 -0.72
CA VAL A 58 -7.89 -0.21 -0.93
C VAL A 58 -9.03 -1.02 -1.55
N MET A 59 -10.26 -0.79 -1.08
CA MET A 59 -11.50 -1.35 -1.61
C MET A 59 -12.66 -0.35 -1.51
N ARG A 60 -13.78 -0.61 -2.18
CA ARG A 60 -15.04 0.07 -1.87
C ARG A 60 -15.70 -0.57 -0.65
N ASP A 61 -16.47 0.22 0.10
CA ASP A 61 -17.12 -0.25 1.34
C ASP A 61 -18.06 -1.42 1.06
N GLU A 62 -18.82 -1.39 -0.04
CA GLU A 62 -19.73 -2.48 -0.39
C GLU A 62 -19.00 -3.81 -0.67
N HIS A 63 -17.77 -3.76 -1.21
CA HIS A 63 -16.97 -4.96 -1.43
C HIS A 63 -16.36 -5.47 -0.12
N LEU A 64 -15.96 -4.58 0.78
CA LEU A 64 -15.47 -4.94 2.11
C LEU A 64 -16.58 -5.61 2.92
N GLU A 65 -17.79 -5.06 2.91
CA GLU A 65 -18.94 -5.66 3.60
C GLU A 65 -19.33 -7.01 2.99
N GLU A 66 -19.25 -7.16 1.67
CA GLU A 66 -19.48 -8.44 1.02
C GLU A 66 -18.41 -9.48 1.38
N PHE A 67 -17.13 -9.08 1.40
CA PHE A 67 -16.04 -9.93 1.87
C PHE A 67 -16.29 -10.37 3.32
N LYS A 68 -16.59 -9.44 4.21
CA LYS A 68 -16.85 -9.72 5.63
C LYS A 68 -18.00 -10.71 5.82
N ARG A 69 -19.11 -10.50 5.11
CA ARG A 69 -20.29 -11.38 5.16
C ARG A 69 -19.95 -12.82 4.79
N ARG A 70 -19.02 -13.03 3.85
CA ARG A 70 -18.63 -14.36 3.37
C ARG A 70 -17.58 -15.03 4.24
N HIS A 71 -16.61 -14.25 4.74
CA HIS A 71 -15.33 -14.74 5.24
C HIS A 71 -15.05 -14.50 6.72
N LEU A 72 -15.80 -13.63 7.42
CA LEU A 72 -15.66 -13.53 8.87
C LEU A 72 -16.04 -14.86 9.56
N GLY A 73 -15.18 -15.32 10.46
CA GLY A 73 -15.29 -16.65 11.09
C GLY A 73 -14.84 -17.81 10.21
N LYS A 74 -14.32 -17.55 8.99
CA LYS A 74 -13.80 -18.56 8.04
C LYS A 74 -12.38 -18.23 7.58
N GLY A 75 -11.49 -18.04 8.55
CA GLY A 75 -10.10 -17.65 8.28
C GLY A 75 -9.85 -16.15 8.35
N TYR A 76 -10.87 -15.34 8.64
CA TYR A 76 -10.74 -13.90 8.85
C TYR A 76 -11.56 -13.43 10.05
N GLU A 77 -11.04 -12.43 10.76
CA GLU A 77 -11.67 -11.78 11.90
C GLU A 77 -11.50 -10.26 11.83
N GLU A 78 -12.41 -9.49 12.43
CA GLU A 78 -12.19 -8.06 12.65
C GLU A 78 -11.36 -7.85 13.92
N ARG A 79 -10.28 -7.07 13.81
CA ARG A 79 -9.50 -6.59 14.98
C ARG A 79 -10.21 -5.44 15.69
N VAL A 80 -10.94 -4.63 14.93
CA VAL A 80 -11.78 -3.55 15.43
C VAL A 80 -13.15 -3.65 14.74
N PRO A 81 -14.23 -3.97 15.50
CA PRO A 81 -15.54 -4.21 14.91
C PRO A 81 -16.05 -3.07 14.04
N GLY A 82 -16.60 -3.40 12.88
CA GLY A 82 -17.19 -2.43 11.94
C GLY A 82 -16.17 -1.57 11.20
N THR A 83 -14.90 -1.99 11.13
CA THR A 83 -13.83 -1.25 10.41
C THR A 83 -13.18 -2.12 9.34
N GLY A 84 -12.29 -1.55 8.53
CA GLY A 84 -11.44 -2.32 7.62
C GLY A 84 -10.25 -3.03 8.28
N LYS A 85 -10.16 -3.02 9.63
CA LYS A 85 -9.06 -3.65 10.36
C LYS A 85 -9.35 -5.13 10.56
N LEU A 86 -8.80 -5.96 9.69
CA LEU A 86 -8.98 -7.41 9.69
C LEU A 86 -7.73 -8.13 10.18
N ARG A 87 -7.88 -9.42 10.43
CA ARG A 87 -6.81 -10.37 10.68
C ARG A 87 -7.07 -11.63 9.89
N ASP A 88 -6.08 -12.08 9.12
CA ASP A 88 -6.04 -13.43 8.58
C ASP A 88 -5.67 -14.38 9.73
N THR A 89 -6.57 -15.29 10.09
CA THR A 89 -6.39 -16.16 11.25
C THR A 89 -5.57 -17.40 10.93
N GLU A 90 -5.35 -17.70 9.64
CA GLU A 90 -4.54 -18.82 9.19
C GLU A 90 -3.03 -18.54 9.39
N HIS A 91 -2.59 -17.35 8.97
CA HIS A 91 -1.20 -16.90 9.05
C HIS A 91 -0.94 -15.92 10.21
N GLY A 92 -2.00 -15.46 10.89
CA GLY A 92 -1.90 -14.51 11.99
C GLY A 92 -1.44 -13.12 11.54
N VAL A 93 -1.80 -12.72 10.32
CA VAL A 93 -1.36 -11.48 9.69
C VAL A 93 -2.45 -10.43 9.77
N ASP A 94 -2.04 -9.23 10.11
CA ASP A 94 -2.93 -8.08 10.18
C ASP A 94 -3.17 -7.49 8.79
N ILE A 95 -4.43 -7.20 8.49
CA ILE A 95 -4.86 -6.63 7.21
C ILE A 95 -5.56 -5.30 7.50
N ASP A 96 -5.18 -4.25 6.78
CA ASP A 96 -5.81 -2.94 6.84
C ASP A 96 -6.44 -2.62 5.47
N VAL A 97 -7.77 -2.70 5.41
CA VAL A 97 -8.57 -2.30 4.25
C VAL A 97 -8.93 -0.82 4.39
N LEU A 98 -8.47 0.00 3.45
CA LEU A 98 -8.76 1.42 3.39
C LEU A 98 -9.88 1.68 2.40
N SER A 99 -10.92 2.37 2.82
CA SER A 99 -12.10 2.60 1.98
C SER A 99 -11.85 3.67 0.93
N THR A 100 -12.39 3.43 -0.26
CA THR A 100 -12.43 4.40 -1.37
C THR A 100 -13.03 5.73 -0.88
N GLY A 101 -12.43 6.86 -1.30
CA GLY A 101 -12.86 8.19 -0.91
C GLY A 101 -12.41 8.64 0.49
N ARG A 102 -11.85 7.76 1.32
CA ARG A 102 -11.18 8.14 2.58
C ARG A 102 -9.81 8.75 2.29
N PHE A 103 -9.19 9.34 3.32
CA PHE A 103 -8.00 10.17 3.15
C PHE A 103 -6.76 9.55 3.82
N PRO A 104 -5.60 9.50 3.14
CA PRO A 104 -4.38 8.96 3.71
C PRO A 104 -3.80 9.84 4.82
N GLY A 105 -3.01 9.26 5.72
CA GLY A 105 -2.30 9.95 6.79
C GLY A 105 -3.16 10.20 8.02
N ASP A 106 -3.79 11.36 8.10
CA ASP A 106 -4.51 11.85 9.28
C ASP A 106 -6.05 11.70 9.21
N ASP A 107 -6.56 10.96 8.22
CA ASP A 107 -7.99 10.74 7.94
C ASP A 107 -8.83 12.01 7.68
N LYS A 108 -8.21 13.19 7.57
CA LYS A 108 -8.91 14.46 7.31
C LYS A 108 -9.11 14.73 5.82
N PRO A 109 -10.20 15.43 5.44
CA PRO A 109 -10.43 15.84 4.07
C PRO A 109 -9.25 16.58 3.44
N LYS A 110 -8.84 16.13 2.25
CA LYS A 110 -7.74 16.69 1.45
C LYS A 110 -7.93 16.33 -0.03
N PRO A 111 -7.24 16.99 -0.97
CA PRO A 111 -7.45 16.75 -2.41
C PRO A 111 -7.10 15.34 -2.89
N ILE A 112 -6.29 14.60 -2.14
CA ILE A 112 -5.92 13.21 -2.44
C ILE A 112 -6.70 12.27 -1.54
N ALA A 113 -7.52 11.40 -2.14
CA ALA A 113 -8.25 10.33 -1.46
C ALA A 113 -7.83 8.97 -2.04
N PHE A 114 -8.13 7.90 -1.31
CA PHE A 114 -8.00 6.55 -1.84
C PHE A 114 -8.92 6.38 -3.06
N PRO A 115 -8.37 6.06 -4.24
CA PRO A 115 -9.14 5.98 -5.47
C PRO A 115 -9.96 4.68 -5.52
N ASP A 116 -10.97 4.65 -6.39
CA ASP A 116 -11.77 3.45 -6.62
C ASP A 116 -10.96 2.41 -7.42
N PRO A 117 -10.57 1.27 -6.79
CA PRO A 117 -9.72 0.29 -7.45
C PRO A 117 -10.38 -0.35 -8.67
N ALA A 118 -11.71 -0.40 -8.78
CA ALA A 118 -12.36 -0.97 -9.97
C ALA A 118 -12.12 -0.14 -11.23
N THR A 119 -11.75 1.13 -11.08
CA THR A 119 -11.57 2.06 -12.19
C THR A 119 -10.11 2.38 -12.47
N VAL A 120 -9.25 2.28 -11.44
CA VAL A 120 -7.84 2.69 -11.57
C VAL A 120 -6.84 1.55 -11.39
N ALA A 121 -7.21 0.44 -10.75
CA ALA A 121 -6.25 -0.61 -10.45
C ALA A 121 -5.75 -1.26 -11.74
N LEU A 122 -4.47 -1.58 -11.75
CA LEU A 122 -3.81 -2.34 -12.81
C LEU A 122 -3.50 -3.72 -12.26
N ARG A 123 -3.68 -4.76 -13.09
CA ARG A 123 -3.23 -6.10 -12.70
C ARG A 123 -1.71 -6.13 -12.76
N GLY A 124 -1.06 -6.26 -11.60
CA GLY A 124 0.38 -6.51 -11.50
C GLY A 124 0.71 -7.96 -11.84
N GLU A 125 1.94 -8.39 -11.58
CA GLU A 125 2.35 -9.79 -11.78
C GLU A 125 1.58 -10.72 -10.82
N ARG A 126 1.47 -10.34 -9.54
CA ARG A 126 0.91 -11.21 -8.48
C ARG A 126 -0.46 -10.80 -8.00
N PHE A 127 -0.76 -9.51 -7.95
CA PHE A 127 -2.02 -8.95 -7.45
C PHE A 127 -2.31 -7.59 -8.10
N ALA A 128 -3.51 -7.06 -7.89
CA ALA A 128 -3.89 -5.73 -8.35
C ALA A 128 -3.15 -4.62 -7.58
N LEU A 129 -2.72 -3.58 -8.29
CA LEU A 129 -1.94 -2.44 -7.79
C LEU A 129 -2.56 -1.12 -8.25
N LEU A 130 -2.33 -0.04 -7.50
CA LEU A 130 -2.60 1.31 -8.01
C LEU A 130 -1.47 1.76 -8.94
N PRO A 131 -1.72 2.42 -10.08
CA PRO A 131 -0.68 3.01 -10.91
C PRO A 131 0.34 3.78 -10.07
N MET A 132 1.62 3.69 -10.44
CA MET A 132 2.72 4.26 -9.64
C MET A 132 2.49 5.74 -9.28
N THR A 133 1.95 6.54 -10.21
CA THR A 133 1.61 7.94 -9.96
C THR A 133 0.59 8.11 -8.83
N ARG A 134 -0.50 7.32 -8.83
CA ARG A 134 -1.51 7.31 -7.76
C ARG A 134 -0.94 6.81 -6.44
N PHE A 135 -0.09 5.79 -6.48
CA PHE A 135 0.59 5.29 -5.30
C PHE A 135 1.50 6.35 -4.66
N ILE A 136 2.28 7.07 -5.47
CA ILE A 136 3.13 8.18 -5.02
C ILE A 136 2.29 9.31 -4.42
N GLU A 137 1.16 9.68 -5.04
CA GLU A 137 0.25 10.69 -4.47
C GLU A 137 -0.23 10.32 -3.06
N LEU A 138 -0.62 9.05 -2.83
CA LEU A 138 -1.05 8.58 -1.51
C LEU A 138 0.07 8.65 -0.47
N LYS A 139 1.29 8.25 -0.84
CA LYS A 139 2.46 8.32 0.04
C LYS A 139 2.82 9.76 0.40
N LEU A 140 2.85 10.65 -0.59
CA LEU A 140 3.10 12.09 -0.38
C LEU A 140 2.02 12.70 0.51
N ALA A 141 0.75 12.47 0.17
CA ALA A 141 -0.39 12.99 0.92
C ALA A 141 -0.36 12.54 2.39
N SER A 142 -0.01 11.29 2.64
CA SER A 142 0.17 10.73 3.99
C SER A 142 1.31 11.41 4.74
N GLY A 143 2.52 11.39 4.17
CA GLY A 143 3.73 11.88 4.81
C GLY A 143 3.79 13.39 5.01
N MET A 144 3.05 14.17 4.20
CA MET A 144 2.97 15.63 4.33
C MET A 144 2.18 16.09 5.56
N VAL A 145 1.19 15.33 6.02
CA VAL A 145 0.23 15.78 7.06
C VAL A 145 0.32 15.00 8.36
N ALA A 146 0.89 13.80 8.35
CA ALA A 146 0.96 12.93 9.51
C ALA A 146 2.43 12.70 9.92
N PRO A 147 2.94 13.33 11.01
CA PRO A 147 4.35 13.24 11.40
C PRO A 147 4.84 11.80 11.61
N HIS A 148 4.00 10.92 12.15
CA HIS A 148 4.32 9.49 12.35
C HIS A 148 4.42 8.71 11.03
N ARG A 149 4.01 9.31 9.90
CA ARG A 149 4.07 8.76 8.54
C ARG A 149 5.24 9.31 7.73
N GLY A 150 6.23 9.96 8.36
CA GLY A 150 7.41 10.49 7.65
C GLY A 150 8.15 9.46 6.78
N LYS A 151 8.07 8.16 7.13
CA LYS A 151 8.58 7.06 6.30
C LYS A 151 7.98 7.01 4.90
N ASP A 152 6.74 7.46 4.71
CA ASP A 152 6.11 7.49 3.39
C ASP A 152 6.82 8.48 2.43
N LEU A 153 7.40 9.57 2.96
CA LEU A 153 8.23 10.48 2.16
C LEU A 153 9.55 9.85 1.76
N VAL A 154 10.17 9.09 2.68
CA VAL A 154 11.39 8.34 2.40
C VAL A 154 11.13 7.26 1.35
N ASP A 155 10.02 6.52 1.46
CA ASP A 155 9.65 5.52 0.46
C ASP A 155 9.50 6.14 -0.95
N VAL A 156 8.95 7.36 -1.07
CA VAL A 156 8.88 8.08 -2.36
C VAL A 156 10.26 8.48 -2.86
N GLN A 157 11.13 8.97 -1.98
CA GLN A 157 12.51 9.31 -2.34
C GLN A 157 13.28 8.08 -2.86
N GLU A 158 13.10 6.92 -2.23
CA GLU A 158 13.71 5.67 -2.65
C GLU A 158 13.16 5.18 -3.99
N LEU A 159 11.85 5.31 -4.24
CA LEU A 159 11.27 5.03 -5.55
C LEU A 159 11.88 5.92 -6.64
N ILE A 160 12.06 7.21 -6.37
CA ILE A 160 12.71 8.13 -7.32
C ILE A 160 14.10 7.61 -7.73
N ARG A 161 14.90 7.16 -6.75
CA ARG A 161 16.24 6.61 -7.00
C ARG A 161 16.20 5.28 -7.77
N ILE A 162 15.46 4.31 -7.25
CA ILE A 162 15.50 2.92 -7.74
C ILE A 162 14.84 2.80 -9.12
N ALA A 163 13.70 3.46 -9.32
CA ALA A 163 12.98 3.42 -10.58
C ALA A 163 13.45 4.50 -11.58
N GLY A 164 14.42 5.34 -11.20
CA GLY A 164 14.93 6.42 -12.05
C GLY A 164 13.84 7.40 -12.49
N LEU A 165 12.95 7.77 -11.56
CA LEU A 165 11.78 8.58 -11.90
C LEU A 165 12.22 9.97 -12.38
N ALA A 166 11.74 10.35 -13.57
CA ALA A 166 12.03 11.65 -14.14
C ALA A 166 11.34 12.77 -13.37
N GLN A 167 11.97 13.95 -13.34
CA GLN A 167 11.47 15.11 -12.60
C GLN A 167 10.10 15.57 -13.13
N ASP A 168 9.86 15.42 -14.42
CA ASP A 168 8.63 15.80 -15.13
C ASP A 168 7.42 14.93 -14.78
N LEU A 169 7.59 13.80 -14.10
CA LEU A 169 6.50 13.05 -13.47
C LEU A 169 5.66 13.94 -12.54
N ALA A 170 6.27 14.99 -11.97
CA ALA A 170 5.57 16.00 -11.19
C ALA A 170 4.37 16.63 -11.94
N ASN A 171 4.42 16.69 -13.27
CA ASN A 171 3.35 17.24 -14.10
C ASN A 171 2.10 16.35 -14.11
N GLU A 172 2.26 15.05 -13.88
CA GLU A 172 1.18 14.06 -13.81
C GLU A 172 0.56 13.96 -12.41
N LEU A 173 1.29 14.38 -11.37
CA LEU A 173 0.79 14.39 -10.00
C LEU A 173 -0.18 15.55 -9.76
N HIS A 174 -1.07 15.40 -8.78
CA HIS A 174 -1.97 16.44 -8.34
C HIS A 174 -1.18 17.67 -7.82
N PRO A 175 -1.58 18.92 -8.17
CA PRO A 175 -0.87 20.15 -7.79
C PRO A 175 -0.50 20.25 -6.31
N TRP A 176 -1.37 19.77 -5.43
CA TRP A 176 -1.17 19.80 -3.97
C TRP A 176 0.09 19.06 -3.49
N VAL A 177 0.53 17.99 -4.17
CA VAL A 177 1.70 17.20 -3.76
C VAL A 177 2.96 17.50 -4.59
N ARG A 178 2.85 18.25 -5.69
CA ARG A 178 3.96 18.49 -6.63
C ARG A 178 5.18 19.13 -5.98
N GLY A 179 4.97 20.14 -5.15
CA GLY A 179 6.07 20.83 -4.46
C GLY A 179 6.89 19.87 -3.60
N LYS A 180 6.21 18.98 -2.87
CA LYS A 180 6.89 17.96 -2.05
C LYS A 180 7.60 16.92 -2.90
N PHE A 181 6.98 16.46 -4.00
CA PHE A 181 7.66 15.55 -4.92
C PHE A 181 8.95 16.15 -5.48
N LEU A 182 8.92 17.40 -5.94
CA LEU A 182 10.10 18.08 -6.49
C LEU A 182 11.23 18.25 -5.46
N GLU A 183 10.87 18.57 -4.22
CA GLU A 183 11.82 18.61 -3.10
C GLU A 183 12.49 17.24 -2.89
N LEU A 184 11.70 16.17 -2.78
CA LEU A 184 12.23 14.82 -2.61
C LEU A 184 13.06 14.37 -3.82
N TRP A 185 12.66 14.76 -5.03
CA TRP A 185 13.39 14.47 -6.25
C TRP A 185 14.77 15.12 -6.24
N GLN A 186 14.88 16.39 -5.85
CA GLN A 186 16.17 17.07 -5.68
C GLN A 186 17.04 16.38 -4.64
N LEU A 187 16.47 16.04 -3.46
CA LEU A 187 17.19 15.32 -2.42
C LEU A 187 17.64 13.92 -2.88
N ALA A 188 16.88 13.28 -3.77
CA ALA A 188 17.23 11.98 -4.34
C ALA A 188 18.44 12.04 -5.28
N GLN A 189 18.72 13.20 -5.90
CA GLN A 189 19.87 13.40 -6.79
C GLN A 189 21.19 13.64 -6.03
N THR A 190 21.12 13.97 -4.74
CA THR A 190 22.33 14.14 -3.92
C THR A 190 23.01 12.79 -3.74
N THR A 191 24.22 12.67 -4.26
CA THR A 191 25.11 11.52 -4.02
C THR A 191 25.62 11.54 -2.59
N ASP A 192 25.59 10.39 -1.92
CA ASP A 192 26.32 10.19 -0.67
C ASP A 192 27.83 10.34 -0.97
N PRO A 193 28.55 11.26 -0.31
CA PRO A 193 29.97 11.47 -0.58
C PRO A 193 30.89 10.36 -0.05
N PHE A 194 30.34 9.27 0.50
CA PHE A 194 31.09 8.18 1.14
C PHE A 194 30.89 6.82 0.45
#